data_AF-A0A3D2SX33-F1
#
_entry.id   AF-A0A3D2SX33-F1
#
_cell.length_a   1.000
_cell.length_b   1.000
_cell.length_c   1.000
_cell.angle_alpha   90.00
_cell.angle_beta   90.00
_cell.angle_gamma   90.00
#
_symmetry.space_group_name_H-M   'P 1'
#
loop_
_entity.id
_entity.type
_entity.pdbx_description
1 polymer ?
#
loop_
_entity_poly.entity_id
_entity_poly.type
_entity_poly.pdbx_seq_one_letter_code
_entity_poly.pdbx_strand_id
1 'polypeptide(L)'
;ADGIPALGIVAAVLGVIKTMASISEPPEVLGKLIGSALVGTFLGVWLAYGFVGPLAGAITARTDSEVKYYKVIKTAIVAFLGGAAPQVAVEFARKTLEHEVQPSFLEVEEATNNAPAI
;
A
#
# COMPACT_ATOMS: atom_id res chain seq x y z
N ALA A 1 -1.87 -7.03 5.22
CA ALA A 1 -2.81 -7.04 6.37
C ALA A 1 -3.06 -8.46 6.88
N ASP A 2 -2.91 -9.46 6.02
CA ASP A 2 -3.50 -10.79 6.18
C ASP A 2 -2.83 -11.68 7.25
N GLY A 3 -1.63 -11.30 7.70
CA GLY A 3 -0.95 -11.99 8.81
C GLY A 3 -1.43 -11.57 10.21
N ILE A 4 -2.02 -10.38 10.36
CA ILE A 4 -2.42 -9.85 11.68
C ILE A 4 -3.61 -10.60 12.30
N PRO A 5 -4.64 -11.03 11.54
CA PRO A 5 -5.71 -11.87 12.09
C PRO A 5 -5.20 -13.19 12.69
N ALA A 6 -4.10 -13.73 12.15
CA ALA A 6 -3.49 -14.96 12.68
C ALA A 6 -3.01 -14.79 14.12
N LEU A 7 -2.50 -13.61 14.50
CA LEU A 7 -2.11 -13.31 15.88
C LEU A 7 -3.32 -13.30 16.82
N GLY A 8 -4.48 -12.82 16.35
CA GLY A 8 -5.74 -12.88 17.10
C GLY A 8 -6.20 -14.31 17.36
N ILE A 9 -6.06 -15.19 16.35
CA ILE A 9 -6.36 -16.63 16.48
C ILE A 9 -5.43 -17.28 17.52
N VAL A 10 -4.13 -16.99 17.47
CA VAL A 10 -3.16 -17.49 18.47
C VAL A 10 -3.54 -17.03 19.88
N ALA A 11 -3.93 -15.76 20.05
CA ALA A 11 -4.38 -15.24 21.35
C ALA A 11 -5.64 -15.96 21.87
N ALA A 12 -6.61 -16.26 21.00
CA ALA A 12 -7.77 -17.03 21.38
C ALA A 12 -7.44 -18.48 21.78
N VAL A 13 -6.57 -19.15 21.03
CA VAL A 13 -6.11 -20.51 21.37
C VAL A 13 -5.43 -20.52 22.74
N LEU A 14 -4.55 -19.56 23.02
CA LEU A 14 -3.91 -19.42 24.33
C LEU A 14 -4.93 -19.15 25.45
N GLY A 15 -5.94 -18.33 25.19
CA GLY A 15 -7.03 -18.07 26.13
C GLY A 15 -7.89 -19.31 26.43
N VAL A 16 -8.19 -20.12 25.41
CA VAL A 16 -8.89 -21.41 25.57
C VAL A 16 -8.06 -22.38 26.40
N ILE A 17 -6.76 -22.53 26.12
CA ILE A 17 -5.85 -23.38 26.90
C ILE A 17 -5.88 -22.97 28.39
N LYS A 18 -5.79 -21.66 28.67
CA LYS A 18 -5.83 -21.15 30.04
C LYS A 18 -7.17 -21.39 30.73
N THR A 19 -8.27 -21.26 29.99
CA THR A 19 -9.62 -21.54 30.49
C THR A 19 -9.78 -23.01 30.84
N MET A 20 -9.33 -23.92 29.97
CA MET A 20 -9.38 -25.37 30.21
C MET A 20 -8.50 -25.80 31.39
N ALA A 21 -7.37 -25.14 31.61
CA ALA A 21 -6.53 -25.37 32.78
C ALA A 21 -7.21 -24.97 34.11
N SER A 22 -8.22 -24.10 34.06
CA SER A 22 -8.91 -23.54 35.23
C SER A 22 -10.37 -23.99 35.32
N ILE A 23 -10.71 -25.14 34.70
CA ILE A 23 -12.10 -25.58 34.49
C ILE A 23 -12.91 -25.79 35.77
N SER A 24 -12.26 -26.01 36.91
CA SER A 24 -12.89 -26.16 38.22
C SER A 24 -13.23 -24.84 38.90
N GLU A 25 -12.83 -23.70 38.33
CA GLU A 25 -13.16 -22.38 38.85
C GLU A 25 -14.63 -22.02 38.60
N PRO A 26 -15.22 -21.13 39.42
CA PRO A 26 -16.60 -20.73 39.25
C PRO A 26 -16.86 -20.03 37.89
N PRO A 27 -18.09 -20.09 37.38
CA PRO A 27 -18.44 -19.60 36.04
C PRO A 27 -18.06 -18.14 35.77
N GLU A 28 -18.07 -17.28 36.79
CA GLU A 28 -17.70 -15.87 36.65
C GLU A 28 -16.23 -15.69 36.22
N VAL A 29 -15.32 -16.53 36.72
CA VAL A 29 -13.90 -16.45 36.38
C VAL A 29 -13.65 -17.07 35.00
N LEU A 30 -14.31 -18.18 34.72
CA LEU A 30 -14.25 -18.85 33.42
C LEU A 30 -14.76 -17.93 32.30
N GLY A 31 -15.86 -17.21 32.55
CA GLY A 31 -16.41 -16.21 31.64
C GLY A 31 -15.43 -15.06 31.35
N LYS A 32 -14.68 -14.60 32.35
CA LYS A 32 -13.64 -13.58 32.16
C LYS A 32 -12.49 -14.08 31.29
N LEU A 33 -12.05 -15.32 31.49
CA LEU A 33 -10.98 -15.94 30.69
C LEU A 33 -11.41 -16.10 29.23
N ILE A 34 -12.61 -16.61 28.98
CA ILE A 34 -13.18 -16.72 27.62
C ILE A 34 -13.35 -15.34 26.98
N GLY A 35 -13.86 -14.35 27.73
CA GLY A 35 -14.00 -12.98 27.26
C GLY A 35 -12.67 -12.39 26.78
N SER A 36 -11.59 -12.61 27.53
CA SER A 36 -10.24 -12.16 27.11
C SER A 36 -9.76 -12.85 25.82
N ALA A 37 -10.09 -14.13 25.63
CA ALA A 37 -9.76 -14.87 24.41
C ALA A 37 -10.48 -14.31 23.17
N LEU A 38 -11.77 -14.01 23.31
CA LEU A 38 -12.60 -13.46 22.23
C LEU A 38 -12.16 -12.05 21.82
N VAL A 39 -11.78 -11.21 22.79
CA VAL A 39 -11.23 -9.87 22.52
C VAL A 39 -9.93 -9.97 21.71
N GLY A 40 -9.11 -10.99 21.95
CA GLY A 40 -7.90 -11.26 21.16
C GLY A 40 -8.19 -11.46 19.67
N THR A 41 -9.14 -12.33 19.33
CA THR A 41 -9.55 -12.56 17.93
C THR A 41 -10.15 -11.30 17.30
N PHE A 42 -11.05 -10.64 18.03
CA PHE A 42 -11.69 -9.40 17.56
C PHE A 42 -10.65 -8.34 17.24
N LEU A 43 -9.71 -8.08 18.15
CA LEU A 43 -8.67 -7.08 17.98
C LEU A 43 -7.76 -7.41 16.78
N GLY A 44 -7.43 -8.69 16.58
CA GLY A 44 -6.65 -9.13 15.42
C GLY A 44 -7.32 -8.78 14.08
N VAL A 45 -8.60 -9.10 13.93
CA VAL A 45 -9.37 -8.79 12.72
C VAL A 45 -9.57 -7.28 12.56
N TRP A 46 -9.92 -6.58 13.64
CA TRP A 46 -10.17 -5.15 13.63
C TRP A 46 -8.92 -4.35 13.24
N LEU A 47 -7.75 -4.65 13.82
CA LEU A 47 -6.50 -3.98 13.46
C LEU A 47 -6.08 -4.28 12.02
N ALA A 48 -6.25 -5.53 11.58
CA ALA A 48 -5.88 -5.93 10.23
C ALA A 48 -6.64 -5.15 9.17
N TYR A 49 -7.98 -5.16 9.24
CA TYR A 49 -8.81 -4.59 8.18
C TYR A 49 -9.23 -3.15 8.46
N GLY A 50 -9.34 -2.75 9.72
CA GLY A 50 -9.71 -1.39 10.10
C GLY A 50 -8.55 -0.39 10.04
N PHE A 51 -7.30 -0.87 10.21
CA PHE A 51 -6.15 0.02 10.29
C PHE A 51 -5.05 -0.33 9.29
N VAL A 52 -4.48 -1.54 9.37
CA VAL A 52 -3.27 -1.87 8.61
C VAL A 52 -3.53 -2.02 7.11
N GLY A 53 -4.66 -2.63 6.72
CA GLY A 53 -5.06 -2.74 5.31
C GLY A 53 -5.22 -1.38 4.63
N PRO A 54 -6.08 -0.48 5.14
CA PRO A 54 -6.25 0.86 4.59
C PRO A 54 -4.96 1.67 4.57
N LEU A 55 -4.15 1.61 5.63
CA LEU A 55 -2.87 2.31 5.69
C LEU A 55 -1.90 1.79 4.62
N ALA A 56 -1.77 0.48 4.47
CA ALA A 56 -0.93 -0.10 3.44
C ALA A 56 -1.40 0.30 2.04
N GLY A 57 -2.71 0.28 1.78
CA GLY A 57 -3.29 0.73 0.51
C GLY A 57 -2.97 2.20 0.22
N ALA A 58 -3.10 3.09 1.22
CA ALA A 58 -2.78 4.50 1.07
C ALA A 58 -1.30 4.75 0.80
N ILE A 59 -0.40 4.00 1.45
CA ILE A 59 1.05 4.08 1.20
C ILE A 59 1.36 3.62 -0.22
N THR A 60 0.85 2.46 -0.63
CA THR A 60 1.06 1.93 -1.99
C THR A 60 0.59 2.93 -3.05
N ALA A 61 -0.59 3.52 -2.88
CA ALA A 61 -1.11 4.51 -3.83
C ALA A 61 -0.16 5.71 -3.97
N ARG A 62 0.38 6.24 -2.86
CA ARG A 62 1.37 7.33 -2.90
C ARG A 62 2.67 6.91 -3.56
N THR A 63 3.19 5.74 -3.20
CA THR A 63 4.42 5.20 -3.79
C THR A 63 4.27 4.96 -5.29
N ASP A 64 3.11 4.48 -5.75
CA ASP A 64 2.86 4.28 -7.18
C ASP A 64 2.91 5.60 -7.95
N SER A 65 2.35 6.68 -7.41
CA SER A 65 2.48 8.02 -7.99
C SER A 65 3.93 8.50 -8.05
N GLU A 66 4.72 8.28 -6.99
CA GLU A 66 6.15 8.65 -6.99
C GLU A 66 6.96 7.82 -8.00
N VAL A 67 6.76 6.51 -8.02
CA VAL A 67 7.42 5.58 -8.94
C VAL A 67 7.06 5.89 -10.39
N LYS A 68 5.88 6.45 -10.64
CA LYS A 68 5.44 6.86 -11.98
C LYS A 68 6.40 7.88 -12.60
N TYR A 69 6.90 8.85 -11.84
CA TYR A 69 7.86 9.84 -12.36
C TYR A 69 9.14 9.16 -12.87
N TYR A 70 9.68 8.22 -12.10
CA TYR A 70 10.86 7.47 -12.52
C TYR A 70 10.58 6.60 -13.75
N LYS A 71 9.39 6.01 -13.85
CA LYS A 71 8.98 5.25 -15.05
C LYS A 71 8.92 6.15 -16.29
N VAL A 72 8.40 7.38 -16.17
CA VAL A 72 8.33 8.35 -17.27
C VAL A 72 9.73 8.76 -17.75
N ILE A 73 10.62 9.10 -16.81
CA ILE A 73 12.02 9.44 -17.12
C ILE A 73 12.72 8.27 -17.81
N LYS A 74 12.54 7.06 -17.28
CA LYS A 74 13.07 5.84 -17.92
C LYS A 74 12.54 5.68 -19.34
N THR A 75 11.24 5.86 -19.59
CA THR A 75 10.68 5.76 -20.95
C THR A 75 11.32 6.76 -21.90
N ALA A 76 11.52 8.02 -21.47
CA ALA A 76 12.18 9.04 -22.27
C ALA A 76 13.60 8.62 -22.70
N ILE A 77 14.40 8.17 -21.72
CA ILE A 77 15.79 7.76 -21.95
C ILE A 77 15.85 6.54 -22.86
N VAL A 78 14.99 5.53 -22.63
CA VAL A 78 14.95 4.31 -23.43
C VAL A 78 14.51 4.60 -24.87
N ALA A 79 13.53 5.49 -25.08
CA ALA A 79 13.09 5.89 -26.41
C ALA A 79 14.20 6.62 -27.18
N PHE A 80 14.93 7.51 -26.50
CA PHE A 80 16.06 8.22 -27.10
C PHE A 80 17.21 7.27 -27.46
N LEU A 81 17.56 6.35 -26.56
CA LEU A 81 18.55 5.29 -26.84
C LEU A 81 18.13 4.37 -28.00
N GLY A 82 16.83 4.17 -28.18
CA GLY A 82 16.26 3.42 -29.32
C GLY A 82 16.32 4.15 -30.66
N GLY A 83 16.90 5.35 -30.72
CA GLY A 83 17.07 6.14 -31.94
C GLY A 83 15.93 7.12 -32.23
N ALA A 84 14.98 7.32 -31.31
CA ALA A 84 13.97 8.36 -31.46
C ALA A 84 14.61 9.75 -31.33
N ALA A 85 14.18 10.71 -32.15
CA ALA A 85 14.57 12.10 -32.00
C ALA A 85 14.14 12.63 -30.60
N PRO A 86 14.88 13.57 -29.99
CA PRO A 86 14.60 14.05 -28.63
C PRO A 86 13.13 14.47 -28.41
N GLN A 87 12.54 15.22 -29.34
CA GLN A 87 11.14 15.63 -29.27
C GLN A 87 10.17 14.45 -29.25
N VAL A 88 10.46 13.41 -30.04
CA VAL A 88 9.64 12.19 -30.11
C VAL A 88 9.82 11.35 -28.84
N ALA A 89 11.02 11.27 -28.28
CA ALA A 89 11.30 10.58 -27.03
C ALA A 89 10.54 11.23 -25.84
N VAL A 90 10.48 12.56 -25.81
CA VAL A 90 9.69 13.32 -24.81
C VAL A 90 8.19 13.04 -24.98
N GLU A 91 7.68 12.93 -26.21
CA GLU A 91 6.27 12.59 -26.46
C GLU A 91 5.92 11.16 -25.99
N PHE A 92 6.82 10.19 -26.17
CA PHE A 92 6.65 8.85 -25.60
C PHE A 92 6.58 8.87 -24.07
N ALA A 93 7.39 9.72 -23.43
CA ALA A 93 7.35 9.91 -21.98
C ALA A 93 6.04 10.58 -21.54
N ARG A 94 5.58 11.62 -22.24
CA ARG A 94 4.30 12.30 -21.98
C ARG A 94 3.11 11.36 -22.03
N LYS A 95 3.08 10.45 -23.01
CA LYS A 95 2.02 9.42 -23.14
C LYS A 95 2.08 8.34 -22.06
N THR A 96 3.18 8.25 -21.31
CA THR A 96 3.30 7.30 -20.20
C THR A 96 2.61 7.83 -18.94
N LEU A 97 2.41 9.15 -18.81
CA LEU A 97 1.69 9.77 -17.70
C LEU A 97 0.20 9.38 -17.69
N GLU A 98 -0.42 9.43 -16.52
CA GLU A 98 -1.86 9.25 -16.39
C GLU A 98 -2.59 10.49 -16.91
N HIS A 99 -3.77 10.30 -17.51
CA HIS A 99 -4.51 11.37 -18.18
C HIS A 99 -4.81 12.58 -17.28
N GLU A 100 -4.97 12.38 -15.97
CA GLU A 100 -5.27 13.45 -15.01
C GLU A 100 -4.11 14.42 -14.81
N VAL A 101 -2.87 13.96 -14.97
CA VAL A 101 -1.64 14.74 -14.77
C VAL A 101 -0.84 14.92 -16.05
N GLN A 102 -1.39 14.48 -17.19
CA GLN A 102 -0.74 14.53 -18.47
C GLN A 102 -0.80 15.97 -19.01
N PRO A 103 0.34 16.67 -19.16
CA PRO A 103 0.35 17.99 -19.77
C PRO A 103 -0.03 17.90 -21.25
N SER A 104 -0.57 19.00 -21.76
CA SER A 104 -0.82 19.16 -23.19
C SER A 104 0.50 19.15 -23.97
N PHE A 105 0.40 18.90 -25.27
CA PHE A 105 1.56 18.93 -26.15
C PHE A 105 2.25 20.31 -26.14
N LEU A 106 1.46 21.39 -26.15
CA LEU A 106 1.95 22.77 -26.17
C LEU A 106 2.72 23.12 -24.89
N GLU A 107 2.22 22.72 -23.72
CA GLU A 107 2.90 22.97 -22.45
C GLU A 107 4.27 22.27 -22.38
N VAL A 108 4.37 21.06 -22.94
CA VAL A 108 5.64 20.33 -23.00
C VAL A 108 6.61 20.98 -23.99
N GLU A 109 6.12 21.43 -25.14
CA GLU A 109 6.92 22.14 -26.14
C GLU A 109 7.47 23.46 -25.57
N GLU A 110 6.63 24.27 -24.93
CA GLU A 110 7.04 25.50 -24.24
C GLU A 110 8.06 25.23 -23.14
N ALA A 111 7.82 24.22 -22.29
CA ALA A 111 8.76 23.85 -21.23
C ALA A 111 10.11 23.37 -21.78
N THR A 112 10.11 22.65 -22.91
CA THR A 112 11.34 22.18 -23.57
C THR A 112 12.11 23.34 -24.19
N ASN A 113 11.42 24.31 -24.80
CA ASN A 113 12.04 25.50 -25.38
C ASN A 113 12.62 26.45 -24.33
N ASN A 114 11.99 26.52 -23.15
CA ASN A 114 12.45 27.33 -22.01
C ASN A 114 13.50 26.62 -21.15
N ALA A 115 13.82 25.35 -21.43
CA ALA A 115 14.84 24.63 -20.70
C ALA A 115 16.21 25.28 -20.94
N PRO A 116 17.04 25.47 -19.89
CA PRO A 116 18.36 26.07 -20.04
C PRO A 116 19.20 25.23 -21.00
N ALA A 117 19.81 25.90 -21.99
CA ALA A 117 20.80 25.27 -22.85
C ALA A 117 22.00 24.85 -22.00
N ILE A 118 22.37 23.57 -22.08
CA ILE A 118 23.55 23.00 -21.45
C ILE A 118 24.70 23.01 -22.45
#